data_AF-A0A2P4XZJ7-F1
#
_entry.id   AF-A0A2P4XZJ7-F1
#
_cell.length_a   1.000
_cell.length_b   1.000
_cell.length_c   1.000
_cell.angle_alpha   90.00
_cell.angle_beta   90.00
_cell.angle_gamma   90.00
#
_symmetry.space_group_name_H-M   'P 1'
#
loop_
_entity.id
_entity.type
_entity.pdbx_description
1 polymer ?
#
loop_
_entity_poly.entity_id
_entity_poly.type
_entity_poly.pdbx_seq_one_letter_code
_entity_poly.pdbx_strand_id
1 'polypeptide(L)'
;MFRQGIDLKRVVVIPDEEDAIIKTVQELLDFVGPSGYVFTTGGIGPTHDDITYESIAKAFGVGVELHEPTFAAMKELGGEKFPKPPHDGSVKRMATLPVGCKVLPSSSWAPVAVVHNVYILPGVLSMVEDMLTFNEQLFVGVIVRVSTHVLLWKVAMWRR
;
A
#
# COMPACT_ATOMS: atom_id res chain seq x y z
N MET A 1 -5.33 10.95 3.60
CA MET A 1 -4.15 11.22 2.74
C MET A 1 -4.02 12.68 2.31
N PHE A 2 -4.89 13.25 1.47
CA PHE A 2 -4.75 14.68 1.07
C PHE A 2 -4.70 15.66 2.24
N ARG A 3 -5.52 15.44 3.27
CA ARG A 3 -5.50 16.24 4.51
C ARG A 3 -4.17 16.17 5.28
N GLN A 4 -3.38 15.13 5.02
CA GLN A 4 -2.04 14.93 5.58
C GLN A 4 -0.93 15.51 4.68
N GLY A 5 -1.28 16.29 3.66
CA GLY A 5 -0.31 16.90 2.73
C GLY A 5 0.28 15.93 1.70
N ILE A 6 -0.36 14.78 1.48
CA ILE A 6 0.07 13.79 0.48
C ILE A 6 -0.71 13.96 -0.81
N ASP A 7 0.00 14.22 -1.90
CA ASP A 7 -0.58 14.31 -3.24
C ASP A 7 -0.66 12.93 -3.90
N LEU A 8 -1.80 12.64 -4.52
CA LEU A 8 -1.90 11.54 -5.47
C LEU A 8 -1.19 11.91 -6.78
N LYS A 9 -0.13 11.17 -7.14
CA LYS A 9 0.63 11.43 -8.37
C LYS A 9 0.27 10.50 -9.53
N ARG A 10 -0.09 9.24 -9.26
CA ARG A 10 -0.44 8.24 -10.29
C ARG A 10 -1.32 7.14 -9.72
N VAL A 11 -2.22 6.61 -10.54
CA VAL A 11 -2.98 5.38 -10.30
C VAL A 11 -2.76 4.48 -11.51
N VAL A 12 -2.51 3.20 -11.27
CA VAL A 12 -2.36 2.19 -12.33
C VAL A 12 -3.19 0.98 -11.92
N VAL A 13 -3.91 0.39 -12.88
CA VAL A 13 -4.63 -0.87 -12.72
C VAL A 13 -3.95 -1.90 -13.61
N ILE A 14 -3.60 -3.04 -13.05
CA ILE A 14 -2.82 -4.10 -13.69
C ILE A 14 -3.48 -5.46 -13.45
N PRO A 15 -3.23 -6.47 -14.32
CA PRO A 15 -3.67 -7.83 -14.05
C PRO A 15 -2.85 -8.48 -12.94
N ASP A 16 -3.36 -9.59 -12.38
CA ASP A 16 -2.63 -10.48 -11.46
C ASP A 16 -1.56 -11.30 -12.22
N GLU A 17 -0.61 -10.60 -12.81
CA GLU A 17 0.55 -11.15 -13.52
C GLU A 17 1.83 -10.67 -12.84
N GLU A 18 2.71 -11.61 -12.47
CA GLU A 18 3.91 -11.34 -11.68
C GLU A 18 4.79 -10.25 -12.31
N ASP A 19 5.08 -10.36 -13.61
CA ASP A 19 5.90 -9.39 -14.34
C ASP A 19 5.25 -7.99 -14.39
N ALA A 20 3.92 -7.93 -14.50
CA ALA A 20 3.18 -6.66 -14.52
C ALA A 20 3.24 -5.98 -13.14
N ILE A 21 3.08 -6.75 -12.06
CA ILE A 21 3.19 -6.26 -10.68
C ILE A 21 4.61 -5.75 -10.41
N ILE A 22 5.63 -6.57 -10.68
CA ILE A 22 7.04 -6.23 -10.43
C ILE A 22 7.41 -4.93 -11.15
N LYS A 23 7.17 -4.87 -12.46
CA LYS A 23 7.53 -3.72 -13.28
C LYS A 23 6.82 -2.45 -12.81
N THR A 24 5.52 -2.53 -12.54
CA THR A 24 4.72 -1.38 -12.12
C THR A 24 5.17 -0.85 -10.75
N VAL A 25 5.43 -1.75 -9.80
CA VAL A 25 5.91 -1.35 -8.47
C VAL A 25 7.27 -0.66 -8.57
N GLN A 26 8.22 -1.23 -9.32
CA GLN A 26 9.53 -0.62 -9.53
C GLN A 26 9.44 0.75 -10.22
N GLU A 27 8.64 0.88 -11.27
CA GLU A 27 8.42 2.17 -11.97
C GLU A 27 7.79 3.23 -11.06
N LEU A 28 6.81 2.84 -10.23
CA LEU A 28 6.17 3.76 -9.28
C LEU A 28 7.14 4.21 -8.19
N LEU A 29 7.97 3.29 -7.69
CA LEU A 29 8.99 3.59 -6.70
C LEU A 29 10.02 4.60 -7.21
N ASP A 30 10.54 4.36 -8.41
CA ASP A 30 11.46 5.28 -9.07
C ASP A 30 10.81 6.66 -9.28
N PHE A 31 9.53 6.67 -9.66
CA PHE A 31 8.79 7.90 -9.91
C PHE A 31 8.52 8.73 -8.64
N VAL A 32 8.16 8.09 -7.53
CA VAL A 32 7.85 8.79 -6.27
C VAL A 32 9.10 9.05 -5.42
N GLY A 33 10.19 8.33 -5.67
CA GLY A 33 11.45 8.46 -4.97
C GLY A 33 11.41 7.94 -3.52
N PRO A 34 12.52 8.11 -2.76
CA PRO A 34 12.70 7.49 -1.44
C PRO A 34 11.75 8.02 -0.35
N SER A 35 11.17 9.21 -0.55
CA SER A 35 10.22 9.82 0.39
C SER A 35 8.75 9.62 0.00
N GLY A 36 8.49 8.95 -1.13
CA GLY A 36 7.15 8.72 -1.64
C GLY A 36 6.53 7.43 -1.09
N TYR A 37 5.22 7.32 -1.24
CA TYR A 37 4.45 6.13 -0.84
C TYR A 37 3.91 5.44 -2.09
N VAL A 38 4.08 4.12 -2.16
CA VAL A 38 3.40 3.26 -3.14
C VAL A 38 2.44 2.37 -2.39
N PHE A 39 1.17 2.37 -2.79
CA PHE A 39 0.13 1.55 -2.19
C PHE A 39 -0.36 0.53 -3.22
N THR A 40 -0.46 -0.73 -2.82
CA THR A 40 -1.15 -1.76 -3.61
C THR A 40 -2.43 -2.16 -2.88
N THR A 41 -3.44 -2.61 -3.62
CA THR A 41 -4.67 -3.16 -3.06
C THR A 41 -5.10 -4.35 -3.92
N GLY A 42 -5.36 -5.49 -3.28
CA GLY A 42 -5.74 -6.73 -3.98
C GLY A 42 -4.60 -7.75 -4.08
N GLY A 43 -4.95 -8.98 -4.45
CA GLY A 43 -4.01 -10.08 -4.69
C GLY A 43 -3.31 -10.63 -3.44
N ILE A 44 -3.92 -10.49 -2.24
CA ILE A 44 -3.40 -11.02 -0.96
C ILE A 44 -4.39 -11.94 -0.23
N GLY A 45 -5.44 -12.40 -0.92
CA GLY A 45 -6.44 -13.30 -0.40
C GLY A 45 -6.00 -14.79 -0.39
N PRO A 46 -6.99 -15.70 -0.26
CA PRO A 46 -6.73 -17.13 -0.12
C PRO A 46 -6.57 -17.88 -1.46
N THR A 47 -6.78 -17.24 -2.61
CA THR A 47 -6.84 -17.93 -3.90
C THR A 47 -5.45 -18.05 -4.55
N HIS A 48 -5.36 -18.78 -5.66
CA HIS A 48 -4.05 -19.07 -6.29
C HIS A 48 -3.54 -17.91 -7.14
N ASP A 49 -4.45 -17.08 -7.61
CA ASP A 49 -4.24 -15.81 -8.32
C ASP A 49 -3.89 -14.65 -7.38
N ASP A 50 -4.08 -14.80 -6.06
CA ASP A 50 -3.53 -13.86 -5.08
C ASP A 50 -1.99 -14.03 -4.98
N ILE A 51 -1.26 -13.23 -5.76
CA ILE A 51 0.21 -13.32 -5.92
C ILE A 51 0.95 -12.02 -5.55
N THR A 52 0.30 -11.05 -4.93
CA THR A 52 0.88 -9.72 -4.67
C THR A 52 2.07 -9.80 -3.71
N TYR A 53 2.02 -10.62 -2.65
CA TYR A 53 3.14 -10.75 -1.72
C TYR A 53 4.37 -11.35 -2.38
N GLU A 54 4.19 -12.45 -3.13
CA GLU A 54 5.24 -13.15 -3.84
C GLU A 54 5.87 -12.26 -4.92
N SER A 55 5.03 -11.54 -5.68
CA SER A 55 5.49 -10.64 -6.74
C SER A 55 6.28 -9.48 -6.16
N ILE A 56 5.82 -8.88 -5.05
CA ILE A 56 6.55 -7.80 -4.38
C ILE A 56 7.85 -8.31 -3.76
N ALA A 57 7.83 -9.48 -3.11
CA ALA A 57 9.04 -10.10 -2.57
C ALA A 57 10.09 -10.30 -3.68
N LYS A 58 9.67 -10.84 -4.84
CA LYS A 58 10.52 -11.03 -6.01
C LYS A 58 11.05 -9.73 -6.58
N ALA A 59 10.25 -8.66 -6.61
CA ALA A 59 10.67 -7.33 -7.07
C ALA A 59 11.89 -6.78 -6.29
N PHE A 60 12.05 -7.20 -5.03
CA PHE A 60 13.13 -6.80 -4.14
C PHE A 60 14.16 -7.90 -3.87
N GLY A 61 14.08 -9.03 -4.59
CA GLY A 61 15.02 -10.14 -4.44
C GLY A 61 14.96 -10.84 -3.08
N VAL A 62 13.81 -10.77 -2.39
CA VAL A 62 13.56 -11.48 -1.12
C VAL A 62 12.58 -12.62 -1.32
N GLY A 63 12.58 -13.58 -0.38
CA GLY A 63 11.58 -14.66 -0.33
C GLY A 63 10.30 -14.24 0.40
N VAL A 64 9.42 -15.20 0.63
CA VAL A 64 8.26 -15.08 1.53
C VAL A 64 8.35 -16.11 2.65
N GLU A 65 7.83 -15.77 3.82
CA GLU A 65 7.82 -16.64 4.99
C GLU A 65 6.54 -16.50 5.82
N LEU A 66 6.21 -17.55 6.57
CA LEU A 66 5.03 -17.53 7.44
C LEU A 66 5.25 -16.55 8.59
N HIS A 67 4.42 -15.51 8.65
CA HIS A 67 4.41 -14.59 9.77
C HIS A 67 3.53 -15.16 10.91
N GLU A 68 4.18 -15.86 11.83
CA GLU A 68 3.52 -16.57 12.95
C GLU A 68 2.51 -15.71 13.74
N PRO A 69 2.77 -14.42 14.06
CA PRO A 69 1.79 -13.59 14.74
C PRO A 69 0.50 -13.38 13.94
N THR A 70 0.61 -13.18 12.62
CA THR A 70 -0.57 -13.06 11.75
C THR A 70 -1.30 -14.39 11.65
N PHE A 71 -0.56 -15.49 11.49
CA PHE A 71 -1.15 -16.82 11.44
C PHE A 71 -1.93 -17.16 12.73
N ALA A 72 -1.37 -16.85 13.89
CA ALA A 72 -2.02 -17.01 15.18
C ALA A 72 -3.27 -16.13 15.31
N ALA A 73 -3.16 -14.84 14.98
CA ALA A 73 -4.29 -13.90 15.01
C ALA A 73 -5.44 -14.35 14.11
N MET A 74 -5.16 -14.88 12.91
CA MET A 74 -6.16 -15.42 12.01
C MET A 74 -6.88 -16.65 12.57
N LYS A 75 -6.15 -17.52 13.28
CA LYS A 75 -6.74 -18.70 13.93
C LYS A 75 -7.64 -18.33 15.10
N GLU A 76 -7.28 -17.29 15.85
CA GLU A 76 -8.04 -16.83 17.02
C GLU A 76 -9.26 -15.98 16.63
N LEU A 77 -9.09 -15.05 15.68
CA LEU A 77 -10.12 -14.06 15.30
C LEU A 77 -11.02 -14.52 14.14
N GLY A 78 -10.70 -15.62 13.46
CA GLY A 78 -11.38 -16.12 12.26
C GLY A 78 -12.81 -16.64 12.47
N GLY A 79 -13.49 -16.32 13.57
CA GLY A 79 -14.82 -16.84 13.91
C GLY A 79 -16.00 -15.92 13.61
N GLU A 80 -15.84 -14.59 13.75
CA GLU A 80 -17.01 -13.70 13.93
C GLU A 80 -17.21 -12.62 12.86
N LYS A 81 -16.15 -12.14 12.19
CA LYS A 81 -16.24 -11.01 11.24
C LYS A 81 -15.81 -11.30 9.80
N PHE A 82 -15.08 -12.39 9.57
CA PHE A 82 -14.56 -12.75 8.26
C PHE A 82 -14.85 -14.23 8.01
N PRO A 83 -15.24 -14.61 6.78
CA PRO A 83 -15.50 -16.00 6.46
C PRO A 83 -14.27 -16.84 6.79
N LYS A 84 -14.47 -17.92 7.55
CA LYS A 84 -13.41 -18.89 7.83
C LYS A 84 -12.81 -19.34 6.49
N PRO A 85 -11.49 -19.26 6.32
CA PRO A 85 -10.86 -19.82 5.13
C PRO A 85 -11.23 -21.30 5.02
N PRO A 86 -11.48 -21.81 3.80
CA PRO A 86 -12.03 -23.16 3.61
C PRO A 86 -11.12 -24.25 4.18
N HIS A 87 -9.80 -24.02 4.22
CA HIS A 87 -8.80 -24.95 4.75
C HIS A 87 -7.60 -24.21 5.38
N ASP A 88 -6.86 -24.89 6.26
CA ASP A 88 -5.66 -24.37 6.94
C ASP A 88 -4.58 -23.85 5.97
N GLY A 89 -4.50 -24.43 4.75
CA GLY A 89 -3.56 -23.98 3.71
C GLY A 89 -3.81 -22.54 3.24
N SER A 90 -5.08 -22.12 3.17
CA SER A 90 -5.46 -20.75 2.79
C SER A 90 -5.09 -19.74 3.87
N VAL A 91 -5.21 -20.12 5.15
CA VAL A 91 -4.79 -19.27 6.28
C VAL A 91 -3.28 -19.05 6.25
N LYS A 92 -2.50 -20.12 6.04
CA LYS A 92 -1.03 -20.03 5.95
C LYS A 92 -0.59 -19.14 4.80
N ARG A 93 -1.22 -19.26 3.62
CA ARG A 93 -0.94 -18.41 2.46
C ARG A 93 -1.13 -16.93 2.79
N MET A 94 -2.29 -16.54 3.31
CA MET A 94 -2.56 -15.13 3.65
C MET A 94 -1.66 -14.59 4.76
N ALA A 95 -1.13 -15.46 5.63
CA ALA A 95 -0.15 -15.11 6.66
C ALA A 95 1.31 -15.22 6.18
N THR A 96 1.55 -15.57 4.93
CA THR A 96 2.89 -15.67 4.35
C THR A 96 3.26 -14.33 3.72
N LEU A 97 4.24 -13.65 4.31
CA LEU A 97 4.59 -12.26 3.99
C LEU A 97 6.01 -12.19 3.39
N PRO A 98 6.39 -11.12 2.67
CA PRO A 98 7.76 -10.91 2.24
C PRO A 98 8.74 -10.91 3.41
N VAL A 99 9.86 -11.63 3.26
CA VAL A 99 10.91 -11.74 4.29
C VAL A 99 11.46 -10.37 4.63
N GLY A 100 11.55 -10.07 5.93
CA GLY A 100 12.07 -8.79 6.41
C GLY A 100 11.16 -7.58 6.19
N CYS A 101 9.90 -7.79 5.75
CA CYS A 101 8.94 -6.70 5.66
C CYS A 101 8.63 -6.10 7.04
N LYS A 102 8.33 -4.80 7.07
CA LYS A 102 7.76 -4.17 8.25
C LYS A 102 6.27 -4.49 8.31
N VAL A 103 5.81 -4.92 9.48
CA VAL A 103 4.41 -5.24 9.73
C VAL A 103 3.78 -4.10 10.52
N LEU A 104 2.82 -3.38 9.92
CA LEU A 104 2.03 -2.38 10.63
C LEU A 104 0.74 -3.02 11.18
N PRO A 105 0.38 -2.72 12.43
CA PRO A 105 -0.88 -3.18 13.00
C PRO A 105 -2.09 -2.60 12.26
N SER A 106 -3.21 -3.32 12.33
CA SER A 106 -4.51 -2.81 11.89
C SER A 106 -5.59 -3.16 12.92
N SER A 107 -6.81 -2.63 12.70
CA SER A 107 -7.99 -3.00 13.49
C SER A 107 -8.52 -4.41 13.20
N SER A 108 -7.95 -5.10 12.19
CA SER A 108 -8.33 -6.44 11.76
C SER A 108 -7.24 -7.47 12.06
N TRP A 109 -7.53 -8.75 11.79
CA TRP A 109 -6.54 -9.82 11.91
C TRP A 109 -5.37 -9.69 10.92
N ALA A 110 -5.57 -8.99 9.80
CA ALA A 110 -4.57 -8.80 8.77
C ALA A 110 -3.72 -7.56 9.09
N PRO A 111 -2.38 -7.63 9.06
CA PRO A 111 -1.56 -6.43 9.14
C PRO A 111 -1.45 -5.72 7.77
N VAL A 112 -0.81 -4.55 7.76
CA VAL A 112 -0.25 -3.98 6.52
C VAL A 112 1.21 -4.39 6.44
N ALA A 113 1.57 -5.22 5.47
CA ALA A 113 2.98 -5.52 5.20
C ALA A 113 3.59 -4.39 4.36
N VAL A 114 4.82 -4.03 4.68
CA VAL A 114 5.54 -2.94 4.04
C VAL A 114 6.93 -3.40 3.64
N VAL A 115 7.22 -3.35 2.34
CA VAL A 115 8.56 -3.63 1.79
C VAL A 115 9.09 -2.33 1.21
N HIS A 116 10.18 -1.81 1.78
CA HIS A 116 10.64 -0.44 1.55
C HIS A 116 9.51 0.59 1.78
N ASN A 117 9.04 1.24 0.73
CA ASN A 117 7.95 2.22 0.73
C ASN A 117 6.71 1.72 -0.04
N VAL A 118 6.61 0.40 -0.25
CA VAL A 118 5.43 -0.28 -0.80
C VAL A 118 4.57 -0.81 0.33
N TYR A 119 3.35 -0.31 0.45
CA TYR A 119 2.35 -0.67 1.45
C TYR A 119 1.33 -1.60 0.80
N ILE A 120 1.28 -2.85 1.27
CA ILE A 120 0.50 -3.92 0.67
C ILE A 120 -0.82 -4.07 1.41
N LEU A 121 -1.94 -3.84 0.72
CA LEU A 121 -3.27 -3.78 1.33
C LEU A 121 -4.22 -4.82 0.69
N PRO A 122 -5.27 -5.25 1.40
CA PRO A 122 -6.28 -6.16 0.86
C PRO A 122 -7.08 -5.52 -0.26
N GLY A 123 -7.77 -6.34 -1.06
CA GLY A 123 -8.73 -5.87 -2.07
C GLY A 123 -10.07 -5.42 -1.49
N VAL A 124 -10.38 -5.79 -0.24
CA VAL A 124 -11.62 -5.42 0.43
C VAL A 124 -11.53 -3.95 0.87
N LEU A 125 -12.27 -3.07 0.21
CA LEU A 125 -12.18 -1.61 0.41
C LEU A 125 -12.37 -1.16 1.86
N SER A 126 -13.31 -1.75 2.61
CA SER A 126 -13.50 -1.41 4.02
C SER A 126 -12.27 -1.71 4.88
N MET A 127 -11.55 -2.80 4.60
CA MET A 127 -10.30 -3.10 5.29
C MET A 127 -9.19 -2.11 4.92
N VAL A 128 -9.14 -1.68 3.65
CA VAL A 128 -8.18 -0.66 3.19
C VAL A 128 -8.40 0.65 3.94
N GLU A 129 -9.65 1.13 4.00
CA GLU A 129 -10.02 2.35 4.71
C GLU A 129 -9.65 2.29 6.19
N ASP A 130 -9.97 1.17 6.85
CA ASP A 130 -9.64 0.92 8.25
C ASP A 130 -8.11 0.91 8.48
N MET A 131 -7.36 0.18 7.65
CA MET A 131 -5.90 0.07 7.76
C MET A 131 -5.19 1.42 7.57
N LEU A 132 -5.62 2.21 6.58
CA LEU A 132 -5.05 3.52 6.31
C LEU A 132 -5.41 4.54 7.40
N THR A 133 -6.62 4.45 7.95
CA THR A 133 -7.05 5.30 9.06
C THR A 133 -6.30 4.97 10.35
N PHE A 134 -6.15 3.67 10.67
CA PHE A 134 -5.44 3.20 11.86
C PHE A 134 -3.96 3.64 11.89
N ASN A 135 -3.37 3.80 10.72
CA ASN A 135 -1.97 4.17 10.54
C ASN A 135 -1.78 5.61 10.03
N GLU A 136 -2.81 6.46 10.08
CA GLU A 136 -2.78 7.78 9.44
C GLU A 136 -1.60 8.67 9.88
N GLN A 137 -1.18 8.54 11.14
CA GLN A 137 -0.05 9.25 11.74
C GLN A 137 1.30 8.93 11.11
N LEU A 138 1.41 7.81 10.40
CA LEU A 138 2.63 7.41 9.69
C LEU A 138 2.73 8.07 8.31
N PHE A 139 1.62 8.59 7.79
CA PHE A 139 1.52 9.13 6.44
C PHE A 139 1.51 10.65 6.50
N VAL A 140 2.70 11.24 6.53
CA VAL A 140 2.89 12.69 6.53
C VAL A 140 3.48 13.11 5.20
N GLY A 141 2.83 14.08 4.54
CA GLY A 141 3.33 14.71 3.33
C GLY A 141 3.81 16.13 3.57
N VAL A 142 4.43 16.72 2.55
CA VAL A 142 4.86 18.12 2.59
C VAL A 142 3.68 18.99 2.19
N ILE A 143 3.15 19.79 3.12
CA ILE A 143 2.19 20.83 2.78
C ILE A 143 2.94 21.93 2.03
N VAL A 144 2.94 21.88 0.70
CA VAL A 144 3.44 22.97 -0.13
C VAL A 144 2.41 24.10 -0.09
N ARG A 145 2.59 25.07 0.81
CA ARG A 145 1.90 26.36 0.72
C ARG A 145 2.49 27.14 -0.45
N VAL A 146 1.86 27.08 -1.61
CA VAL A 146 2.18 27.99 -2.72
C VAL A 146 1.72 29.39 -2.32
N SER A 147 2.63 30.23 -1.86
CA SER A 147 2.39 31.67 -1.75
C SER A 147 2.53 32.28 -3.14
N THR A 148 1.41 32.31 -3.88
CA THR A 148 1.32 32.97 -5.18
C THR A 148 1.56 34.47 -5.00
N HIS A 149 2.79 34.93 -5.25
CA HIS A 149 3.07 36.36 -5.41
C HIS A 149 2.62 36.74 -6.82
N VAL A 150 1.40 37.29 -6.95
CA VAL A 150 0.93 37.86 -8.23
C VAL A 150 1.69 39.18 -8.44
N LEU A 151 2.75 39.14 -9.25
CA LEU A 151 3.43 40.35 -9.76
C LEU A 151 2.58 40.97 -10.87
N LEU A 152 1.73 41.94 -10.51
CA LEU A 152 1.00 42.78 -11.46
C LEU A 152 1.92 43.88 -12.00
N TRP A 153 2.40 43.75 -13.24
CA TRP A 153 2.99 44.87 -13.98
C TRP A 153 1.90 45.67 -14.70
N LYS A 154 1.58 46.87 -14.21
CA LYS A 154 0.83 47.87 -14.98
C LYS A 154 1.81 48.60 -15.90
N VAL A 155 1.82 48.25 -17.18
CA VAL A 155 2.47 49.08 -18.21
C VAL A 155 1.54 50.25 -18.52
N ALA A 156 1.90 51.46 -18.11
CA ALA A 156 1.23 52.69 -18.52
C ALA A 156 1.80 53.14 -19.87
N MET A 157 1.02 53.07 -20.95
CA MET A 157 1.35 53.76 -22.20
C MET A 157 1.03 55.25 -22.04
N TRP A 158 2.04 56.11 -22.13
CA TRP A 158 1.86 57.53 -22.38
C TRP A 158 1.55 57.74 -23.87
N ARG A 159 0.41 58.33 -24.19
CA ARG A 159 0.19 58.97 -25.50
C ARG A 159 0.58 60.45 -25.36
N ARG A 160 1.40 60.95 -26.29
CA ARG A 160 1.48 62.38 -26.60
C ARG A 160 0.30 62.77 -27.49
#